data_AF-A0A7H0P245-F1
#
_entry.id   AF-A0A7H0P245-F1
#
_cell.length_a   1.000
_cell.length_b   1.000
_cell.length_c   1.000
_cell.angle_alpha   90.00
_cell.angle_beta   90.00
_cell.angle_gamma   90.00
#
_symmetry.space_group_name_H-M   'P 1'
#
loop_
_entity.id
_entity.type
_entity.pdbx_description
1 polymer ?
#
loop_
_entity_poly.entity_id
_entity_poly.type
_entity_poly.pdbx_seq_one_letter_code
_entity_poly.pdbx_strand_id
1 'polypeptide(L)' 'MNALAHDIEDEIDLVLAYHNGDTRAAIKALLEDREFLAQQIAIASMAVSHGYTRGWKPTLLK' A
#
# COMPACT_ATOMS: atom_id res chain seq x y z
N MET A 1 21.86 13.00 0.75
CA MET A 1 20.93 13.18 -0.38
C MET A 1 19.60 12.56 0.03
N ASN A 2 18.71 13.32 0.66
CA ASN A 2 17.39 12.83 1.10
C ASN A 2 16.32 13.52 0.26
N ALA A 3 16.03 12.96 -0.91
CA ALA A 3 14.99 13.42 -1.82
C ALA A 3 13.64 12.73 -1.58
N LEU A 4 13.37 12.25 -0.35
CA LEU A 4 12.32 11.26 -0.08
C LEU A 4 11.26 11.66 0.95
N ALA A 5 11.24 12.91 1.39
CA ALA A 5 10.00 13.49 1.89
C ALA A 5 9.39 14.25 0.72
N HIS A 6 8.79 13.52 -0.22
CA HIS A 6 7.70 14.13 -0.97
C HIS A 6 6.71 14.60 0.10
N ASP A 7 6.30 15.87 0.06
CA ASP A 7 5.33 16.35 1.03
C ASP A 7 4.08 15.47 0.96
N ILE A 8 3.64 14.94 2.10
CA ILE A 8 2.43 14.09 2.15
C ILE A 8 1.24 14.89 1.60
N GLU A 9 1.24 16.21 1.79
CA GLU A 9 0.24 17.11 1.23
C GLU A 9 0.24 17.09 -0.30
N ASP A 10 1.41 17.10 -0.96
CA ASP A 10 1.50 17.02 -2.41
C ASP A 10 1.00 15.66 -2.94
N GLU A 11 1.26 14.57 -2.22
CA GLU A 11 0.75 13.24 -2.59
C GLU A 11 -0.78 13.17 -2.44
N ILE A 12 -1.33 13.77 -1.37
CA ILE A 12 -2.77 13.90 -1.18
C ILE A 12 -3.38 14.71 -2.34
N ASP A 13 -2.78 15.84 -2.69
CA ASP A 13 -3.24 16.69 -3.80
C ASP A 13 -3.21 15.95 -5.13
N LEU A 14 -2.17 15.14 -5.38
CA LEU A 14 -2.08 14.31 -6.58
C LEU A 14 -3.21 13.28 -6.64
N VAL A 15 -3.48 12.58 -5.53
CA VAL A 15 -4.56 11.58 -5.46
C VAL A 15 -5.93 12.25 -5.64
N LEU A 16 -6.15 13.40 -4.99
CA LEU A 16 -7.39 14.16 -5.16
C LEU A 16 -7.54 14.64 -6.60
N ALA A 17 -6.49 15.16 -7.23
CA ALA A 17 -6.51 15.60 -8.63
C ALA A 17 -6.84 14.45 -9.59
N TYR A 18 -6.29 13.25 -9.36
CA TYR A 18 -6.61 12.06 -10.14
C TYR A 18 -8.09 11.68 -10.06
N HIS A 19 -8.74 11.93 -8.92
CA HIS A 19 -10.17 11.72 -8.71
C HIS A 19 -11.01 12.98 -8.97
N ASN A 20 -10.50 13.97 -9.69
CA ASN A 20 -11.22 15.21 -10.01
C ASN A 20 -11.74 15.98 -8.76
N GLY A 21 -11.05 15.82 -7.63
CA GLY A 21 -11.44 16.38 -6.34
C GLY A 21 -12.50 15.57 -5.59
N ASP A 22 -12.97 14.44 -6.11
CA ASP A 22 -13.91 13.56 -5.40
C ASP A 22 -13.19 12.78 -4.29
N THR A 23 -13.21 13.34 -3.08
CA THR A 23 -12.60 12.75 -1.90
C THR A 23 -13.19 11.38 -1.55
N ARG A 24 -14.47 11.12 -1.82
CA ARG A 24 -15.08 9.82 -1.51
C ARG A 24 -14.59 8.75 -2.48
N ALA A 25 -14.46 9.08 -3.76
CA ALA A 25 -13.87 8.19 -4.75
C ALA A 25 -12.40 7.87 -4.43
N ALA A 26 -11.63 8.90 -4.05
CA ALA A 26 -10.23 8.73 -3.64
C ALA A 26 -10.07 7.82 -2.41
N ILE A 27 -10.83 8.08 -1.34
CA ILE A 27 -10.79 7.24 -0.13
C ILE A 27 -11.22 5.81 -0.46
N LYS A 28 -12.26 5.63 -1.28
CA LYS A 28 -12.70 4.31 -1.70
C LYS A 28 -11.58 3.55 -2.41
N ALA A 29 -10.90 4.18 -3.37
CA ALA A 29 -9.79 3.56 -4.09
C ALA A 29 -8.66 3.15 -3.14
N LEU A 30 -8.27 4.02 -2.20
CA LEU A 30 -7.23 3.70 -1.21
C LEU A 30 -7.61 2.53 -0.29
N LEU A 31 -8.90 2.41 0.09
CA LEU A 31 -9.38 1.28 0.87
C LEU A 31 -9.37 -0.03 0.06
N GLU A 32 -9.74 0.04 -1.22
CA GLU A 32 -9.67 -1.10 -2.15
C GLU A 32 -8.22 -1.55 -2.37
N ASP A 33 -7.30 -0.61 -2.57
CA ASP A 33 -5.86 -0.89 -2.72
C ASP A 33 -5.27 -1.51 -1.44
N ARG A 34 -5.65 -0.98 -0.27
CA ARG A 34 -5.24 -1.55 1.03
C ARG A 34 -5.69 -3.01 1.15
N GLU A 35 -6.94 -3.30 0.82
CA GLU A 35 -7.48 -4.66 0.89
C GLU A 35 -6.78 -5.59 -0.11
N PHE A 36 -6.55 -5.12 -1.34
CA PHE A 36 -5.79 -5.86 -2.34
C PHE A 36 -4.37 -6.19 -1.84
N LEU A 37 -3.64 -5.21 -1.30
CA LEU A 37 -2.30 -5.42 -0.77
C LEU A 37 -2.29 -6.39 0.43
N ALA A 38 -3.30 -6.32 1.30
CA ALA A 38 -3.46 -7.27 2.39
C ALA A 38 -3.64 -8.70 1.90
N GLN A 39 -4.42 -8.90 0.84
CA GLN A 39 -4.58 -10.21 0.20
C GLN A 39 -3.27 -10.69 -0.43
N GLN A 40 -2.50 -9.80 -1.09
CA GLN A 40 -1.19 -10.17 -1.64
C GLN A 40 -0.20 -10.58 -0.55
N ILE A 41 -0.21 -9.90 0.60
CA ILE A 41 0.61 -10.30 1.76
C ILE A 41 0.19 -11.67 2.28
N ALA A 42 -1.10 -11.96 2.35
CA ALA A 42 -1.59 -13.27 2.78
C ALA A 42 -1.15 -14.39 1.82
N ILE A 43 -1.29 -14.17 0.51
CA ILE A 43 -0.84 -15.10 -0.53
C ILE A 43 0.68 -15.32 -0.44
N ALA A 44 1.46 -14.23 -0.39
CA ALA A 44 2.91 -14.31 -0.26
C ALA A 44 3.34 -15.09 0.98
N SER A 45 2.67 -14.86 2.11
CA SER A 45 2.90 -15.56 3.38
C SER A 45 2.66 -17.07 3.32
N MET A 46 1.80 -17.53 2.41
CA MET A 46 1.53 -18.94 2.16
C MET A 46 2.47 -19.54 1.11
N ALA A 47 2.86 -18.76 0.11
CA ALA A 47 3.65 -19.21 -1.03
C ALA A 47 5.15 -19.30 -0.74
N VAL A 48 5.69 -18.45 0.16
CA VAL A 48 7.13 -18.47 0.47
C VAL A 48 7.50 -19.58 1.44
N SER A 49 8.61 -20.26 1.18
CA SER A 49 9.17 -21.27 2.07
C SER A 49 10.17 -20.65 3.06
N HIS A 50 10.34 -21.30 4.23
CA HIS A 50 11.30 -20.85 5.25
C HIS A 50 12.74 -20.75 4.71
N GLY A 51 13.15 -21.67 3.83
CA GLY A 51 14.48 -21.63 3.22
C GLY A 51 14.66 -20.48 2.23
N TYR A 52 13.61 -20.14 1.47
CA TYR A 52 13.66 -19.07 0.47
C TYR A 52 13.80 -17.68 1.09
N THR A 53 13.06 -17.41 2.18
CA THR A 53 13.08 -16.11 2.88
C THR A 53 13.98 -16.09 4.10
N ARG A 54 14.77 -17.14 4.33
CA ARG A 54 15.60 -17.32 5.54
C ARG A 54 14.82 -17.11 6.84
N GLY A 55 13.59 -17.63 6.86
CA GLY A 55 12.68 -17.57 8.00
C GLY A 55 11.89 -16.29 8.16
N TRP A 56 12.11 -15.26 7.34
CA TRP A 56 11.23 -14.09 7.32
C TRP A 56 9.87 -14.44 6.72
N LYS A 57 8.78 -13.94 7.31
CA LYS A 57 7.42 -14.13 6.79
C LYS A 57 6.74 -12.77 6.70
N PRO A 58 6.19 -12.39 5.53
CA PRO A 58 5.40 -11.18 5.40
C PRO A 58 4.27 -11.17 6.43
N THR A 59 4.00 -10.02 7.02
CA THR A 59 2.88 -9.85 7.95
C THR A 59 2.28 -8.47 7.75
N LEU A 60 0.98 -8.35 8.04
CA LEU A 60 0.35 -7.05 8.13
C LEU A 60 0.81 -6.33 9.40
N LEU A 61 1.12 -5.05 9.26
CA LEU A 61 1.27 -4.16 10.40
C LEU A 61 -0.09 -4.08 11.11
N LYS A 62 -0.08 -4.36 12.42
CA LYS A 62 -1.26 -4.26 13.29
C LYS A 62 -1.49 -2.81 13.71
#